data_AF-A0A6G4XAC8-F1
#
_entry.id   AF-A0A6G4XAC8-F1
#
_cell.length_a   1.000
_cell.length_b   1.000
_cell.length_c   1.000
_cell.angle_alpha   90.00
_cell.angle_beta   90.00
_cell.angle_gamma   90.00
#
_symmetry.space_group_name_H-M   'P 1'
#
loop_
_entity.id
_entity.type
_entity.pdbx_description
1 polymer ?
#
loop_
_entity_poly.entity_id
_entity_poly.type
_entity_poly.pdbx_seq_one_letter_code
_entity_poly.pdbx_strand_id
1 'polypeptide(L)'
;FAQLGDFIVYKARRVGVPLVFVNPAYSSRECAECGHVDRLNRVSQAKFVCRSCGVVAHADRNASHVLAHRGENVWAAGRESRVPATP
;
A
#
# COMPACT_ATOMS: atom_id res chain seq x y z
N PHE A 1 11.96 -6.79 4.23
CA PHE A 1 12.06 -5.46 3.58
C PHE A 1 12.69 -4.37 4.47
N ALA A 2 13.38 -4.69 5.58
CA ALA A 2 13.90 -3.67 6.51
C ALA A 2 14.88 -2.68 5.84
N GLN A 3 15.95 -3.19 5.23
CA GLN A 3 16.96 -2.36 4.54
C GLN A 3 16.36 -1.48 3.43
N LEU A 4 15.41 -2.00 2.64
CA LEU A 4 14.72 -1.21 1.63
C LEU A 4 13.94 -0.04 2.26
N GLY A 5 13.26 -0.30 3.38
CA GLY A 5 12.57 0.73 4.15
C GLY A 5 13.51 1.84 4.60
N ASP A 6 14.69 1.49 5.12
CA ASP A 6 15.71 2.45 5.54
C ASP A 6 16.22 3.30 4.36
N PHE A 7 16.40 2.68 3.19
CA PHE A 7 16.78 3.39 1.98
C PHE A 7 15.71 4.36 1.47
N ILE A 8 14.44 4.00 1.56
CA ILE A 8 13.33 4.90 1.22
C ILE A 8 13.30 6.08 2.21
N VAL A 9 13.41 5.81 3.51
CA VAL A 9 13.40 6.85 4.56
C VAL A 9 14.53 7.86 4.33
N TYR A 10 15.78 7.42 4.14
CA TYR A 10 16.87 8.39 3.98
C TYR A 10 16.71 9.20 2.69
N LYS A 11 16.30 8.58 1.57
CA LYS A 11 16.12 9.29 0.30
C LYS A 11 15.00 10.32 0.39
N ALA A 12 13.88 9.94 1.01
CA ALA A 12 12.76 10.85 1.23
C ALA A 12 13.17 12.04 2.12
N ARG A 13 13.97 11.80 3.19
CA ARG A 13 14.55 12.86 4.03
C ARG A 13 15.42 13.83 3.24
N ARG A 14 16.24 13.35 2.31
CA ARG A 14 17.16 14.21 1.53
C ARG A 14 16.45 15.25 0.66
N VAL A 15 15.19 15.01 0.28
CA VAL A 15 14.41 15.88 -0.61
C VAL A 15 13.11 16.38 0.03
N GLY A 16 12.92 16.16 1.33
CA GLY A 16 11.74 16.64 2.07
C GLY A 16 10.41 15.96 1.70
N VAL A 17 10.44 14.74 1.14
CA VAL A 17 9.22 14.01 0.77
C VAL A 17 8.63 13.32 2.00
N PRO A 18 7.36 13.58 2.35
CA PRO A 18 6.71 12.89 3.46
C PRO A 18 6.61 11.37 3.25
N LEU A 19 6.68 10.61 4.34
CA LEU A 19 6.63 9.15 4.30
C LEU A 19 5.85 8.61 5.49
N VAL A 20 4.82 7.81 5.22
CA VAL A 20 4.05 7.09 6.25
C VAL A 20 4.16 5.58 6.09
N PHE A 21 4.19 4.88 7.21
CA PHE A 21 4.12 3.42 7.23
C PHE A 21 2.68 2.98 7.52
N VAL A 22 2.22 2.02 6.73
CA VAL A 22 0.89 1.41 6.85
C VAL A 22 1.03 -0.07 7.16
N ASN A 23 0.01 -0.66 7.80
CA ASN A 23 -0.03 -2.10 8.02
C ASN A 23 -0.23 -2.81 6.67
N PRO A 24 0.67 -3.73 6.26
CA PRO A 24 0.55 -4.43 5.00
C PRO A 24 -0.37 -5.67 5.05
N ALA A 25 -0.86 -6.06 6.24
CA ALA A 25 -1.64 -7.27 6.42
C ALA A 25 -2.82 -7.32 5.43
N TYR A 26 -3.01 -8.49 4.82
CA TYR A 26 -4.08 -8.80 3.87
C TYR A 26 -4.09 -8.00 2.56
N SER A 27 -3.13 -7.10 2.30
CA SER A 27 -3.08 -6.28 1.07
C SER A 27 -2.99 -7.08 -0.24
N SER A 28 -2.49 -8.33 -0.19
CA SER A 28 -2.48 -9.23 -1.36
C SER A 28 -3.82 -9.94 -1.63
N ARG A 29 -4.79 -9.77 -0.74
CA ARG A 29 -6.12 -10.43 -0.75
C ARG A 29 -7.27 -9.42 -0.80
N GLU A 30 -7.03 -8.18 -0.41
CA GLU A 30 -7.97 -7.07 -0.49
C GLU A 30 -8.09 -6.56 -1.91
N CYS A 31 -9.30 -6.27 -2.36
CA CYS A 31 -9.56 -5.61 -3.63
C CYS A 31 -9.38 -4.10 -3.49
N ALA A 32 -8.56 -3.47 -4.33
CA ALA A 32 -8.40 -2.02 -4.35
C ALA A 32 -9.69 -1.28 -4.75
N GLU A 33 -10.54 -1.89 -5.59
CA GLU A 33 -11.75 -1.24 -6.11
C GLU A 33 -12.92 -1.26 -5.12
N CYS A 34 -13.04 -2.31 -4.29
CA CYS A 34 -14.22 -2.49 -3.43
C CYS A 34 -13.91 -2.87 -1.97
N GLY A 35 -12.64 -3.03 -1.59
CA GLY A 35 -12.23 -3.40 -0.24
C GLY A 35 -12.50 -4.84 0.17
N HIS A 36 -13.12 -5.68 -0.67
CA HIS A 36 -13.41 -7.07 -0.34
C HIS A 36 -12.12 -7.88 -0.16
N VAL A 37 -11.99 -8.58 0.98
CA VAL A 37 -10.82 -9.39 1.33
C VAL A 37 -11.18 -10.88 1.22
N ASP A 38 -10.51 -11.59 0.30
CA ASP A 38 -10.66 -13.05 0.17
C ASP A 38 -9.32 -13.69 -0.24
N ARG A 39 -9.03 -14.88 0.31
CA ARG A 39 -7.84 -15.66 -0.04
C ARG A 39 -7.83 -16.07 -1.52
N LEU A 40 -9.00 -16.29 -2.12
CA LEU A 40 -9.20 -16.69 -3.50
C LEU A 40 -9.11 -15.52 -4.49
N ASN A 41 -9.03 -14.27 -4.01
CA ASN A 41 -8.85 -13.12 -4.89
C ASN A 41 -7.52 -13.16 -5.64
N ARG A 42 -6.46 -13.72 -5.03
CA ARG A 42 -5.16 -13.92 -5.67
C ARG A 42 -5.10 -15.30 -6.32
N VAL A 43 -5.32 -15.33 -7.64
CA VAL A 43 -5.39 -16.56 -8.43
C VAL A 43 -3.99 -17.13 -8.71
N SER A 44 -3.00 -16.27 -8.95
CA SER A 44 -1.61 -16.66 -9.14
C SER A 44 -0.66 -15.57 -8.63
N GLN A 45 0.65 -15.72 -8.85
CA GLN A 45 1.61 -14.66 -8.51
C GLN A 45 1.24 -13.34 -9.18
N ALA A 46 0.91 -13.38 -10.48
CA ALA A 46 0.60 -12.22 -11.30
C ALA A 46 -0.89 -11.89 -11.38
N LYS A 47 -1.80 -12.88 -11.28
CA LYS A 47 -3.23 -12.67 -11.55
C LYS A 47 -4.05 -12.46 -10.27
N PHE A 48 -4.83 -11.39 -10.25
CA PHE A 48 -5.84 -11.09 -9.23
C PHE A 48 -7.23 -10.98 -9.88
N VAL A 49 -8.24 -11.57 -9.25
CA VAL A 49 -9.65 -11.50 -9.63
C VAL A 49 -10.49 -11.33 -8.38
N CYS A 50 -11.12 -10.17 -8.19
CA CYS A 50 -11.98 -9.97 -7.03
C CYS A 50 -13.23 -10.84 -7.13
N ARG A 51 -13.50 -11.65 -6.10
CA ARG A 51 -14.69 -12.52 -6.03
C ARG A 51 -15.99 -11.76 -5.76
N SER A 52 -15.91 -10.49 -5.35
CA SER A 52 -17.07 -9.63 -5.06
C SER A 52 -17.44 -8.74 -6.25
N CYS A 53 -16.53 -7.90 -6.74
CA CYS A 53 -16.82 -6.95 -7.82
C CYS A 53 -16.37 -7.40 -9.22
N GLY A 54 -15.64 -8.51 -9.32
CA GLY A 54 -15.20 -9.06 -10.61
C GLY A 54 -13.99 -8.38 -11.26
N VAL A 55 -13.40 -7.33 -10.65
CA VAL A 55 -12.22 -6.68 -11.23
C VAL A 55 -11.08 -7.68 -11.44
N VAL A 56 -10.45 -7.60 -12.61
CA VAL A 56 -9.26 -8.38 -12.97
C VAL A 56 -8.07 -7.42 -13.05
N ALA A 57 -6.99 -7.74 -12.33
CA ALA A 57 -5.81 -6.89 -12.27
C ALA A 57 -4.53 -7.73 -12.11
N HIS A 58 -3.39 -7.09 -12.33
CA HIS A 58 -2.12 -7.65 -11.85
C HIS A 58 -2.09 -7.59 -10.32
N ALA A 59 -1.69 -8.68 -9.66
CA ALA A 59 -1.74 -8.81 -8.20
C ALA A 59 -0.89 -7.74 -7.50
N ASP A 60 0.31 -7.47 -8.02
CA ASP A 60 1.18 -6.43 -7.45
C ASP A 60 0.59 -5.03 -7.64
N ARG A 61 -0.04 -4.74 -8.80
CA ARG A 61 -0.75 -3.47 -9.03
C ARG A 61 -1.88 -3.30 -8.02
N ASN A 62 -2.74 -4.31 -7.88
CA ASN A 62 -3.82 -4.27 -6.90
C ASN A 62 -3.29 -4.04 -5.47
N ALA A 63 -2.28 -4.78 -5.04
CA ALA A 63 -1.70 -4.61 -3.70
C ALA A 63 -1.10 -3.20 -3.50
N SER A 64 -0.42 -2.64 -4.50
CA SER A 64 0.09 -1.26 -4.45
C SER A 64 -1.02 -0.24 -4.26
N HIS A 65 -2.15 -0.38 -4.96
CA HIS A 65 -3.30 0.51 -4.79
C HIS A 65 -3.96 0.36 -3.40
N VAL A 66 -4.11 -0.86 -2.88
CA VAL A 66 -4.58 -1.07 -1.50
C VAL A 66 -3.69 -0.33 -0.50
N LEU A 67 -2.36 -0.43 -0.63
CA LEU A 67 -1.43 0.25 0.26
C LEU A 67 -1.47 1.77 0.10
N ALA A 68 -1.66 2.27 -1.13
CA ALA A 68 -1.83 3.70 -1.41
C ALA A 68 -3.06 4.26 -0.70
N HIS A 69 -4.23 3.63 -0.84
CA HIS A 69 -5.46 4.04 -0.13
C HIS A 69 -5.31 4.02 1.39
N ARG A 70 -4.65 2.99 1.93
CA ARG A 70 -4.32 2.96 3.37
C ARG A 70 -3.40 4.11 3.76
N GLY A 71 -2.44 4.47 2.90
CA GLY A 71 -1.53 5.60 3.09
C GLY A 71 -2.27 6.93 3.13
N GLU A 72 -3.16 7.16 2.16
CA GLU A 72 -4.04 8.32 2.09
C GLU A 72 -4.91 8.42 3.35
N ASN A 73 -5.54 7.32 3.76
CA ASN A 73 -6.42 7.28 4.93
C ASN A 73 -5.67 7.64 6.23
N VAL A 74 -4.48 7.07 6.46
CA VAL A 74 -3.73 7.40 7.67
C VAL A 74 -3.14 8.81 7.63
N TRP A 75 -2.77 9.30 6.45
CA TRP A 75 -2.30 10.68 6.27
C TRP A 75 -3.41 11.68 6.59
N ALA A 76 -4.60 11.46 6.02
CA ALA A 76 -5.79 12.28 6.29
C ALA A 76 -6.21 12.23 7.78
N ALA A 77 -5.99 11.10 8.45
CA ALA A 77 -6.22 10.96 9.89
C ALA A 77 -5.13 11.60 10.78
N GLY A 78 -4.17 12.32 10.20
CA GLY A 78 -3.14 13.06 10.93
C GLY A 78 -1.93 12.22 11.38
N ARG A 79 -1.68 11.07 10.75
CA ARG A 79 -0.48 10.29 11.05
C ARG A 79 0.78 11.09 10.71
N GLU A 80 1.68 11.21 11.67
CA GLU A 80 2.97 11.88 11.48
C GLU A 80 3.85 11.15 10.46
N SER A 81 4.55 11.96 9.66
CA SER A 81 5.56 11.49 8.72
C SER A 81 6.81 10.98 9.45
N ARG A 82 7.39 9.88 8.96
CA ARG A 82 8.74 9.39 9.34
C ARG A 82 9.86 10.33 8.89
N VAL A 83 9.55 11.21 7.94
CA VAL A 83 10.40 12.30 7.46
C VAL A 83 9.90 13.59 8.11
N PRO A 84 10.67 14.23 9.00
CA PRO A 84 10.28 15.51 9.56
C PRO A 84 10.14 16.55 8.43
N ALA A 85 9.29 17.56 8.65
CA ALA A 85 9.22 18.70 7.74
C ALA A 85 10.62 19.29 7.56
N THR A 86 10.99 19.56 6.31
CA THR A 86 12.22 20.32 6.05
C THR A 86 12.01 21.73 6.63
N PRO A 87 12.97 22.28 7.39
CA PRO A 87 12.90 23.64 7.90
C PRO A 87 12.70 24.67 6.79
#